data_AF-A0A1J0LL39-F1
#
_entry.id   AF-A0A1J0LL39-F1
#
_cell.length_a   1.000
_cell.length_b   1.000
_cell.length_c   1.000
_cell.angle_alpha   90.00
_cell.angle_beta   90.00
_cell.angle_gamma   90.00
#
_symmetry.space_group_name_H-M   'P 1'
#
loop_
_entity.id
_entity.type
_entity.pdbx_description
1 polymer ?
#
loop_
_entity_poly.entity_id
_entity_poly.type
_entity_poly.pdbx_seq_one_letter_code
_entity_poly.pdbx_strand_id
1 'polypeptide(L)'
;MRIADRLLAFLRKKEKGETKENEAPEGFCPNCWGKQEYGGKFYEAVRNYDVDINSHNPKKGWVEQYAEKSLLNIELKQEGEGYVCKTCKLTYRPT
;
A
#
# COMPACT_ATOMS: atom_id res chain seq x y z
N MET A 1 -6.34 2.77 -12.38
CA MET A 1 -5.47 3.43 -11.38
C MET A 1 -4.12 2.75 -11.38
N ARG A 2 -3.02 3.52 -11.30
CA ARG A 2 -1.69 2.94 -11.10
C ARG A 2 -1.53 2.53 -9.64
N ILE A 3 -0.59 1.62 -9.38
CA ILE A 3 -0.22 1.16 -8.02
C ILE A 3 0.09 2.36 -7.11
N ALA A 4 0.83 3.35 -7.62
CA ALA A 4 1.17 4.56 -6.89
C ALA A 4 -0.06 5.41 -6.50
N ASP A 5 -1.09 5.47 -7.33
CA ASP A 5 -2.30 6.25 -7.01
C ASP A 5 -3.05 5.66 -5.81
N ARG A 6 -3.15 4.32 -5.74
CA ARG A 6 -3.78 3.61 -4.61
C ARG A 6 -3.01 3.84 -3.31
N LEU A 7 -1.68 3.89 -3.39
CA LEU A 7 -0.83 4.14 -2.23
C LEU A 7 -0.90 5.58 -1.75
N LEU A 8 -0.86 6.55 -2.67
CA LEU A 8 -1.04 7.96 -2.32
C LEU A 8 -2.41 8.21 -1.68
N ALA A 9 -3.46 7.58 -2.20
CA ALA A 9 -4.79 7.65 -1.60
C ALA A 9 -4.81 7.06 -0.18
N PHE A 10 -4.16 5.92 0.05
CA PHE A 10 -4.05 5.31 1.37
C PHE A 10 -3.25 6.18 2.35
N LEU A 11 -2.10 6.72 1.92
CA LEU A 11 -1.26 7.60 2.74
C LEU A 11 -2.01 8.87 3.18
N ARG A 12 -2.82 9.47 2.28
CA ARG A 12 -3.67 10.62 2.60
C ARG A 12 -4.75 10.28 3.63
N LYS A 13 -5.39 9.11 3.50
CA LYS A 13 -6.37 8.64 4.50
C LYS A 13 -5.69 8.41 5.86
N LYS A 14 -4.50 7.82 5.86
CA LYS A 14 -3.72 7.56 7.08
C LYS A 14 -3.31 8.85 7.79
N GLU A 15 -2.94 9.90 7.03
CA GLU A 15 -2.66 11.23 7.57
C GLU A 15 -3.87 11.87 8.24
N LYS A 16 -5.07 11.65 7.68
CA LYS A 16 -6.33 12.13 8.24
C LYS A 16 -6.84 11.28 9.41
N GLY A 17 -6.17 10.18 9.74
CA GLY A 17 -6.63 9.22 10.76
C GLY A 17 -7.82 8.37 10.31
N GLU A 18 -8.08 8.27 9.00
CA GLU A 18 -9.22 7.54 8.42
C GLU A 18 -8.92 6.06 8.13
N THR A 19 -7.71 5.59 8.44
CA THR A 19 -7.30 4.18 8.26
C THR A 19 -7.26 3.45 9.60
N LYS A 20 -7.68 2.19 9.64
CA LYS A 20 -7.52 1.35 10.84
C LYS A 20 -6.06 0.95 11.05
N GLU A 21 -5.71 0.64 12.30
CA GLU A 21 -4.43 0.01 12.62
C GLU A 21 -4.35 -1.33 11.88
N ASN A 22 -3.26 -1.55 11.12
CA ASN A 22 -3.05 -2.70 10.23
C ASN A 22 -3.93 -2.78 8.97
N GLU A 23 -4.62 -1.69 8.61
CA GLU A 23 -5.28 -1.60 7.30
C GLU A 23 -4.23 -1.55 6.18
N ALA A 24 -4.48 -2.29 5.11
CA ALA A 24 -3.65 -2.26 3.91
C ALA A 24 -4.31 -1.41 2.80
N PRO A 25 -3.52 -0.82 1.90
CA PRO A 25 -4.06 -0.15 0.73
C PRO A 25 -4.91 -1.12 -0.10
N GLU A 26 -5.94 -0.58 -0.75
CA GLU A 26 -6.86 -1.38 -1.55
C GLU A 26 -6.13 -2.19 -2.64
N GLY A 27 -6.47 -3.48 -2.74
CA GLY A 27 -5.87 -4.40 -3.72
C GLY A 27 -4.52 -4.98 -3.31
N PHE A 28 -4.02 -4.71 -2.10
CA PHE A 28 -2.79 -5.31 -1.59
C PHE A 28 -3.06 -6.27 -0.43
N CYS A 29 -2.20 -7.26 -0.29
CA CYS A 29 -2.31 -8.29 0.73
C CYS A 29 -2.05 -7.71 2.14
N PRO A 30 -3.02 -7.74 3.07
CA PRO A 30 -2.84 -7.17 4.41
C PRO A 30 -1.79 -7.91 5.25
N ASN A 31 -1.62 -9.22 5.05
CA ASN A 31 -0.59 -9.97 5.75
C ASN A 31 0.84 -9.57 5.30
N CYS A 32 1.03 -9.38 3.99
CA CYS A 32 2.33 -8.94 3.48
C CYS A 32 2.57 -7.46 3.78
N TRP A 33 1.53 -6.63 3.67
CA TRP A 33 1.59 -5.23 4.03
C TRP A 33 1.99 -5.05 5.49
N GLY A 34 1.36 -5.72 6.45
CA GLY A 34 1.74 -5.62 7.86
C GLY A 34 3.19 -6.02 8.14
N LYS A 35 3.72 -7.02 7.43
CA LYS A 35 5.14 -7.41 7.52
C LYS A 35 6.09 -6.38 6.90
N GLN A 36 5.70 -5.76 5.78
CA GLN A 36 6.51 -4.78 5.04
C GLN A 36 6.38 -3.35 5.57
N GLU A 37 5.26 -2.98 6.19
CA GLU A 37 5.04 -1.65 6.77
C GLU A 37 5.88 -1.45 8.04
N TYR A 38 6.48 -2.53 8.57
CA TYR A 38 7.27 -2.56 9.80
C TYR A 38 6.56 -1.84 10.98
N GLY A 39 5.23 -1.94 11.05
CA GLY A 39 4.44 -1.29 12.11
C GLY A 39 4.36 0.24 11.99
N GLY A 40 4.42 0.80 10.78
CA GLY A 40 4.28 2.25 10.54
C GLY A 40 5.56 2.93 10.04
N LYS A 41 6.71 2.25 10.03
CA LYS A 41 7.98 2.85 9.58
C LYS A 41 7.96 3.29 8.11
N PHE A 42 7.17 2.62 7.26
CA PHE A 42 6.98 3.09 5.89
C PHE A 42 6.30 4.47 5.86
N TYR A 43 5.25 4.64 6.66
CA TYR A 43 4.54 5.92 6.77
C TYR A 43 5.45 7.01 7.36
N GLU A 44 6.22 6.69 8.39
CA GLU A 44 7.22 7.60 8.95
C GLU A 44 8.29 7.97 7.92
N ALA A 45 8.79 7.02 7.14
CA ALA A 45 9.76 7.27 6.08
C ALA A 45 9.18 8.18 4.98
N VAL A 46 7.92 7.99 4.58
CA VAL A 46 7.21 8.88 3.64
C VAL A 46 7.13 10.30 4.20
N ARG A 47 6.72 10.44 5.47
CA ARG A 47 6.60 11.75 6.13
C ARG A 47 7.95 12.45 6.29
N ASN A 48 8.98 11.71 6.65
CA ASN A 48 10.34 12.24 6.84
C ASN A 48 11.01 12.65 5.53
N TYR A 49 10.53 12.16 4.38
CA TYR A 49 11.13 12.47 3.07
C TYR A 49 10.70 13.82 2.48
N ASP A 50 10.04 14.69 3.26
CA ASP A 50 9.50 16.00 2.83
C ASP A 50 8.63 15.89 1.56
N VAL A 51 7.97 14.74 1.42
CA VAL A 51 7.10 14.48 0.28
C VAL A 51 5.78 15.09 0.64
N ASP A 52 5.56 16.29 0.12
CA ASP A 52 4.24 16.90 0.16
C ASP A 52 3.26 16.03 -0.65
N ILE A 53 2.70 15.02 0.02
CA ILE A 53 1.69 14.10 -0.50
C ILE A 53 0.40 14.83 -0.90
N ASN A 54 0.24 16.09 -0.45
CA ASN A 54 -0.86 16.99 -0.76
C ASN A 54 -0.53 17.98 -1.87
N SER A 55 0.73 18.08 -2.31
CA SER A 55 1.14 18.87 -3.48
C SER A 55 0.43 18.39 -4.75
N HIS A 56 0.19 19.31 -5.68
CA HIS A 56 -0.30 18.99 -7.04
C HIS A 56 0.66 18.04 -7.79
N ASN A 57 1.95 18.03 -7.39
CA ASN A 57 2.98 17.20 -7.99
C ASN A 57 3.92 16.67 -6.89
N PRO A 58 3.47 15.70 -6.06
CA PRO A 58 4.35 15.06 -5.10
C PRO A 58 5.54 14.51 -5.89
N LYS A 59 6.74 14.44 -5.32
CA LYS A 59 7.88 13.76 -5.97
C LYS A 59 7.56 12.26 -6.06
N LYS A 60 6.70 11.89 -7.02
CA LYS A 60 6.12 10.56 -7.18
C LYS A 60 7.19 9.52 -7.48
N GLY A 61 8.33 9.94 -8.03
CA GLY A 61 9.39 9.05 -8.50
C GLY A 61 9.90 8.06 -7.45
N TRP A 62 10.01 8.43 -6.17
CA TRP A 62 10.48 7.49 -5.15
C TRP A 62 9.34 6.59 -4.61
N VAL A 63 8.11 7.11 -4.46
CA VAL A 63 6.93 6.31 -4.07
C VAL A 63 6.58 5.33 -5.18
N GLU A 64 6.63 5.76 -6.44
CA GLU A 64 6.50 4.90 -7.63
C GLU A 64 7.59 3.84 -7.66
N GLN A 65 8.87 4.21 -7.54
CA GLN A 65 9.96 3.22 -7.52
C GLN A 65 9.85 2.22 -6.37
N TYR A 66 9.47 2.69 -5.18
CA TYR A 66 9.27 1.82 -4.02
C TYR A 66 8.06 0.90 -4.24
N ALA A 67 6.98 1.43 -4.79
CA ALA A 67 5.78 0.66 -5.10
C ALA A 67 6.03 -0.40 -6.17
N GLU A 68 6.79 -0.06 -7.21
CA GLU A 68 7.19 -1.01 -8.23
C GLU A 68 8.10 -2.10 -7.64
N LYS A 69 9.11 -1.72 -6.85
CA LYS A 69 10.07 -2.71 -6.32
C LYS A 69 9.48 -3.62 -5.23
N SER A 70 8.67 -3.06 -4.33
CA SER A 70 8.25 -3.75 -3.11
C SER A 70 6.80 -4.22 -3.15
N LEU A 71 5.92 -3.50 -3.87
CA LEU A 71 4.47 -3.68 -3.76
C LEU A 71 3.85 -4.45 -4.93
N LEU A 72 4.54 -4.57 -6.08
CA LEU A 72 4.10 -5.44 -7.19
C LEU A 72 3.90 -6.89 -6.75
N ASN A 73 4.73 -7.39 -5.84
CA ASN A 73 4.70 -8.79 -5.44
C ASN A 73 3.58 -9.12 -4.44
N ILE A 74 3.01 -8.11 -3.78
CA ILE A 74 1.96 -8.29 -2.75
C ILE A 74 0.57 -7.87 -3.25
N GLU A 75 0.45 -7.47 -4.52
CA GLU A 75 -0.84 -7.20 -5.14
C GLU A 75 -1.68 -8.49 -5.14
N LEU A 76 -2.92 -8.35 -4.69
CA LEU A 76 -3.91 -9.41 -4.72
C LEU A 76 -4.37 -9.64 -6.16
N LYS A 77 -4.28 -10.88 -6.63
CA LYS A 77 -4.80 -11.30 -7.93
C LYS A 77 -6.09 -12.06 -7.72
N GLN A 78 -7.11 -11.74 -8.53
CA GLN A 78 -8.35 -12.49 -8.50
C GLN A 78 -8.08 -13.90 -9.04
N GLU A 79 -8.44 -14.91 -8.25
CA GLU A 79 -8.41 -16.33 -8.63
C GLU A 79 -9.71 -16.98 -8.17
N GLY A 80 -10.55 -17.40 -9.13
CA GLY A 80 -11.89 -17.92 -8.86
C GLY A 80 -12.76 -16.89 -8.14
N GLU A 81 -13.37 -17.29 -7.02
CA GLU A 81 -14.23 -16.47 -6.17
C GLU A 81 -13.46 -15.67 -5.11
N GLY A 82 -12.12 -15.72 -5.13
CA GLY A 82 -11.27 -15.10 -4.13
C GLY A 82 -10.14 -14.27 -4.72
N TYR A 83 -9.33 -13.73 -3.81
CA TYR A 83 -8.14 -12.96 -4.10
C TYR A 83 -6.92 -13.65 -3.49
N VAL A 84 -5.91 -13.92 -4.29
CA VAL A 84 -4.70 -14.63 -3.87
C VAL A 84 -3.51 -13.68 -3.88
N CYS A 85 -2.73 -13.68 -2.81
CA CYS A 85 -1.44 -13.02 -2.76
C CYS A 85 -0.35 -13.94 -3.26
N LYS A 86 0.37 -13.56 -4.31
CA LYS A 86 1.46 -14.40 -4.87
C LYS A 86 2.67 -14.52 -3.94
N THR A 87 2.89 -13.57 -3.04
CA THR A 87 4.01 -13.60 -2.09
C THR A 87 3.78 -14.59 -0.94
N CYS A 88 2.66 -14.50 -0.23
CA CYS A 88 2.39 -15.36 0.93
C CYS A 88 1.45 -16.54 0.65
N LYS A 89 0.92 -16.63 -0.59
CA LYS A 89 -0.01 -17.68 -1.05
C LYS A 89 -1.32 -17.77 -0.24
N LEU A 90 -1.65 -16.74 0.53
CA LEU A 90 -2.93 -16.66 1.23
C LEU A 90 -4.05 -16.26 0.27
N THR A 91 -5.22 -16.87 0.48
CA THR A 91 -6.46 -16.56 -0.23
C THR A 91 -7.37 -15.74 0.68
N TYR A 92 -7.88 -14.63 0.15
CA TYR A 92 -8.85 -13.75 0.77
C TYR A 92 -10.18 -13.92 0.05
N ARG A 93 -11.23 -14.32 0.76
CA ARG A 93 -12.58 -14.40 0.21
C ARG A 93 -13.39 -13.23 0.75
N PRO A 94 -14.00 -12.39 -0.11
CA PRO A 94 -14.99 -11.45 0.37
C PRO A 94 -16.17 -12.26 0.95
N THR A 95 -16.40 -12.14 2.25
CA THR A 95 -17.62 -12.66 2.93
C THR A 95 -18.85 -11.87 2.54
#